data_AF-A0A1H7TA58-F1
#
_entry.id   AF-A0A1H7TA58-F1
#
_cell.length_a   1.000
_cell.length_b   1.000
_cell.length_c   1.000
_cell.angle_alpha   90.00
_cell.angle_beta   90.00
_cell.angle_gamma   90.00
#
_symmetry.space_group_name_H-M   'P 1'
#
loop_
_entity.id
_entity.type
_entity.pdbx_description
1 polymer ?
#
loop_
_entity_poly.entity_id
_entity_poly.type
_entity_poly.pdbx_seq_one_letter_code
_entity_poly.pdbx_strand_id
1 'polypeptide(L)'
;MTSRTVDGANESHERADHQERSALAAAVARLHHDFDDAVGSAQVESVWDATCHRFDASPVRAFVPILAERRAVKELGTVAATPRTQGPDPVEGR
;
A
#
# COMPACT_ATOMS: atom_id res chain seq x y z
N MET A 1 46.87 10.52 3.36
CA MET A 1 45.69 10.90 2.56
C MET A 1 44.95 9.64 2.16
N THR A 2 44.04 9.12 2.99
CA THR A 2 43.13 8.01 2.63
C THR A 2 42.04 7.89 3.70
N SER A 3 40.95 8.64 3.58
CA SER A 3 39.70 8.44 4.32
C SER A 3 38.59 9.26 3.66
N ARG A 4 37.94 8.76 2.60
CA ARG A 4 36.73 9.42 2.06
C ARG A 4 35.71 8.50 1.37
N THR A 5 35.96 7.20 1.29
CA THR A 5 35.11 6.31 0.47
C THR A 5 33.95 5.68 1.24
N VAL A 6 33.98 5.69 2.58
CA VAL A 6 32.98 4.99 3.41
C VAL A 6 31.72 5.85 3.68
N ASP A 7 31.85 7.17 3.63
CA ASP A 7 30.76 8.12 3.91
C ASP A 7 29.67 8.12 2.81
N GLY A 8 30.09 8.17 1.54
CA GLY A 8 29.15 8.32 0.42
C GLY A 8 28.24 7.10 0.18
N ALA A 9 28.64 5.91 0.61
CA ALA A 9 27.80 4.71 0.51
C ALA A 9 26.65 4.73 1.53
N ASN A 10 26.90 5.24 2.74
CA ASN A 10 25.88 5.34 3.79
C ASN A 10 24.83 6.40 3.45
N GLU A 11 25.28 7.58 2.99
CA GLU A 11 24.37 8.66 2.55
C GLU A 11 23.47 8.25 1.37
N SER A 12 24.00 7.42 0.45
CA SER A 12 23.24 6.93 -0.69
C SER A 12 22.14 5.94 -0.28
N HIS A 13 22.40 5.11 0.72
CA HIS A 13 21.43 4.17 1.28
C HIS A 13 20.30 4.92 2.01
N GLU A 14 20.66 5.86 2.88
CA GLU A 14 19.68 6.69 3.62
C GLU A 14 18.76 7.50 2.70
N ARG A 15 19.30 8.01 1.57
CA ARG A 15 18.51 8.69 0.54
C ARG A 15 17.55 7.75 -0.18
N ALA A 16 17.99 6.53 -0.50
CA ALA A 16 17.14 5.52 -1.13
C ALA A 16 15.98 5.12 -0.19
N ASP A 17 16.25 4.90 1.09
CA ASP A 17 15.24 4.58 2.10
C ASP A 17 14.27 5.74 2.33
N HIS A 18 14.77 6.98 2.31
CA HIS A 18 13.93 8.17 2.40
C HIS A 18 13.01 8.30 1.19
N GLN A 19 13.55 8.06 -0.01
CA GLN A 19 12.78 8.11 -1.25
C GLN A 19 11.73 7.00 -1.33
N GLU A 20 12.06 5.78 -0.89
CA GLU A 20 11.10 4.69 -0.78
C GLU A 20 9.95 5.05 0.16
N ARG A 21 10.26 5.52 1.37
CA ARG A 21 9.24 5.94 2.35
C ARG A 21 8.35 7.06 1.81
N SER A 22 8.93 8.05 1.14
CA SER A 22 8.17 9.13 0.50
C SER A 22 7.25 8.60 -0.60
N ALA A 23 7.72 7.65 -1.41
CA ALA A 23 6.92 7.03 -2.46
C ALA A 23 5.76 6.19 -1.90
N LEU A 24 5.99 5.43 -0.82
CA LEU A 24 4.95 4.68 -0.11
C LEU A 24 3.89 5.62 0.50
N ALA A 25 4.32 6.71 1.13
CA ALA A 25 3.42 7.72 1.69
C ALA A 25 2.57 8.39 0.60
N ALA A 26 3.18 8.69 -0.56
CA ALA A 26 2.45 9.24 -1.69
C ALA A 26 1.44 8.24 -2.29
N ALA A 27 1.78 6.94 -2.31
CA ALA A 27 0.88 5.90 -2.78
C ALA A 27 -0.35 5.74 -1.86
N VAL A 28 -0.15 5.63 -0.54
CA VAL A 28 -1.30 5.49 0.38
C VAL A 28 -2.20 6.74 0.36
N ALA A 29 -1.63 7.94 0.21
CA ALA A 29 -2.41 9.16 0.06
C ALA A 29 -3.30 9.15 -1.19
N ARG A 30 -2.80 8.61 -2.32
CA ARG A 30 -3.62 8.43 -3.53
C ARG A 30 -4.73 7.40 -3.33
N LEU A 31 -4.43 6.30 -2.65
CA LEU A 31 -5.46 5.29 -2.33
C LEU A 31 -6.58 5.86 -1.45
N HIS A 32 -6.24 6.66 -0.44
CA HIS A 32 -7.23 7.34 0.39
C HIS A 32 -8.10 8.28 -0.44
N HIS A 33 -7.47 9.12 -1.26
CA HIS A 33 -8.19 10.02 -2.14
C HIS A 33 -9.17 9.28 -3.08
N ASP A 34 -8.77 8.14 -3.63
CA ASP A 34 -9.55 7.43 -4.64
C ASP A 34 -10.61 6.48 -4.07
N PHE A 35 -10.42 5.95 -2.86
CA PHE A 35 -11.23 4.85 -2.33
C PHE A 35 -11.89 5.10 -0.98
N ASP A 36 -11.54 6.16 -0.24
CA ASP A 36 -12.14 6.42 1.08
C ASP A 36 -13.66 6.54 1.00
N ASP A 37 -14.20 7.25 0.01
CA ASP A 37 -15.64 7.42 -0.18
C ASP A 37 -16.34 6.11 -0.61
N ALA A 38 -15.61 5.21 -1.28
CA ALA A 38 -16.18 3.97 -1.83
C ALA A 38 -16.20 2.82 -0.80
N VAL A 39 -15.10 2.64 -0.05
CA VAL A 39 -14.92 1.49 0.84
C VAL A 39 -14.61 1.87 2.30
N GLY A 40 -14.29 3.14 2.55
CA GLY A 40 -13.91 3.64 3.87
C GLY A 40 -12.41 3.57 4.15
N SER A 41 -11.89 4.60 4.81
CA SER A 41 -10.46 4.75 5.15
C SER A 41 -9.87 3.55 5.90
N ALA A 42 -10.62 2.94 6.83
CA ALA A 42 -10.16 1.74 7.54
C ALA A 42 -9.90 0.54 6.62
N GLN A 43 -10.71 0.39 5.55
CA GLN A 43 -10.52 -0.68 4.58
C GLN A 43 -9.33 -0.39 3.66
N VAL A 44 -9.11 0.87 3.30
CA VAL A 44 -7.93 1.32 2.54
C VAL A 44 -6.65 1.00 3.31
N GLU A 45 -6.57 1.38 4.59
CA GLU A 45 -5.43 1.08 5.45
C GLU A 45 -5.17 -0.41 5.58
N SER A 46 -6.23 -1.20 5.80
CA SER A 46 -6.10 -2.66 5.93
C SER A 46 -5.55 -3.32 4.66
N VAL A 47 -6.01 -2.91 3.48
CA VAL A 47 -5.51 -3.45 2.20
C VAL A 47 -4.09 -2.97 1.92
N TRP A 48 -3.79 -1.71 2.25
CA TRP A 48 -2.46 -1.14 2.08
C TRP A 48 -1.42 -1.86 2.94
N ASP A 49 -1.70 -2.06 4.22
CA ASP A 49 -0.83 -2.77 5.17
C ASP A 49 -0.58 -4.22 4.74
N ALA A 50 -1.65 -4.96 4.43
CA ALA A 50 -1.55 -6.33 3.93
C ALA A 50 -0.75 -6.43 2.62
N THR A 51 -0.81 -5.39 1.79
CA THR A 51 -0.05 -5.33 0.55
C THR A 51 1.43 -5.03 0.79
N CYS A 52 1.74 -4.06 1.66
CA CYS A 52 3.12 -3.75 2.05
C CYS A 52 3.81 -4.96 2.67
N HIS A 53 3.12 -5.66 3.58
CA HIS A 53 3.65 -6.86 4.23
C HIS A 53 4.07 -7.97 3.26
N ARG A 54 3.43 -8.08 2.09
CA ARG A 54 3.84 -9.05 1.05
C ARG A 54 5.20 -8.71 0.43
N PHE A 55 5.67 -7.47 0.54
CA PHE A 55 6.92 -6.99 -0.03
C PHE A 55 8.03 -6.76 1.02
N ASP A 56 7.78 -6.98 2.31
CA ASP A 56 8.77 -6.77 3.38
C ASP A 56 10.09 -7.53 3.16
N ALA A 57 9.99 -8.74 2.58
CA ALA A 57 11.13 -9.61 2.27
C ALA A 57 11.72 -9.38 0.86
N SER A 58 11.23 -8.39 0.11
CA SER A 58 11.71 -8.15 -1.26
C SER A 58 13.16 -7.64 -1.26
N PRO A 59 14.08 -8.30 -1.99
CA PRO A 59 15.47 -7.84 -2.10
C PRO A 59 15.61 -6.58 -2.96
N VAL A 60 14.57 -6.23 -3.74
CA VAL A 60 14.56 -5.04 -4.61
C VAL A 60 13.44 -4.10 -4.15
N ARG A 61 13.83 -3.11 -3.34
CA ARG A 61 12.95 -2.09 -2.73
C ARG A 61 12.46 -1.03 -3.72
N ALA A 62 13.26 -0.70 -4.73
CA ALA A 62 13.00 0.43 -5.65
C ALA A 62 11.65 0.37 -6.40
N PHE A 63 11.10 -0.83 -6.60
CA PHE A 63 9.81 -1.02 -7.28
C PHE A 63 8.64 -1.31 -6.34
N VAL A 64 8.91 -1.52 -5.04
CA VAL A 64 7.90 -1.86 -4.05
C VAL A 64 6.75 -0.85 -4.01
N PRO A 65 6.99 0.48 -4.02
CA PRO A 65 5.89 1.44 -3.97
C PRO A 65 4.88 1.29 -5.13
N ILE A 66 5.38 1.12 -6.35
CA ILE A 66 4.53 0.98 -7.56
C ILE A 66 3.80 -0.37 -7.56
N LEU A 67 4.47 -1.45 -7.14
CA LEU A 67 3.85 -2.77 -7.09
C LEU A 67 2.79 -2.86 -5.99
N ALA A 68 3.07 -2.27 -4.82
CA ALA A 68 2.13 -2.20 -3.71
C ALA A 68 0.90 -1.39 -4.09
N GLU A 69 1.07 -0.20 -4.66
CA GLU A 69 -0.05 0.64 -5.10
C GLU A 69 -0.94 -0.09 -6.12
N ARG A 70 -0.36 -0.63 -7.19
CA ARG A 70 -1.13 -1.34 -8.23
C ARG A 70 -1.92 -2.52 -7.67
N ARG A 71 -1.35 -3.22 -6.70
CA ARG A 71 -2.02 -4.34 -6.05
C ARG A 71 -3.17 -3.85 -5.17
N ALA A 72 -2.94 -2.82 -4.35
CA ALA A 72 -3.97 -2.24 -3.51
C ALA A 72 -5.14 -1.69 -4.35
N VAL A 73 -4.88 -0.98 -5.45
CA VAL A 73 -5.91 -0.52 -6.40
C VAL A 73 -6.75 -1.68 -6.93
N LYS A 74 -6.13 -2.80 -7.30
CA LYS A 74 -6.85 -3.98 -7.79
C LYS A 74 -7.74 -4.60 -6.71
N GLU A 75 -7.22 -4.74 -5.49
CA GLU A 75 -7.97 -5.33 -4.37
C GLU A 75 -9.12 -4.40 -3.95
N LEU A 76 -8.87 -3.11 -3.77
CA LEU A 76 -9.89 -2.11 -3.43
C LEU A 76 -10.96 -1.95 -4.51
N GLY A 77 -10.56 -1.98 -5.80
CA GLY A 77 -11.51 -1.97 -6.91
C GLY A 77 -12.45 -3.18 -6.91
N THR A 78 -11.94 -4.35 -6.49
CA THR A 78 -12.77 -5.56 -6.35
C THR A 78 -13.75 -5.42 -5.18
N VAL A 79 -13.30 -4.85 -4.06
CA VAL A 79 -14.16 -4.60 -2.88
C VAL A 79 -15.24 -3.58 -3.20
N ALA A 80 -14.88 -2.46 -3.84
CA ALA A 80 -15.81 -1.40 -4.24
C ALA A 80 -16.86 -1.88 -5.26
N ALA A 81 -16.46 -2.77 -6.17
CA ALA A 81 -17.36 -3.34 -7.17
C ALA A 81 -18.28 -4.43 -6.62
N THR A 82 -18.03 -4.97 -5.42
CA THR A 82 -18.90 -5.97 -4.80
C THR A 82 -20.08 -5.26 -4.14
N PRO A 83 -21.32 -5.34 -4.68
CA PRO A 83 -22.46 -4.73 -4.02
C PRO A 83 -22.65 -5.44 -2.68
N ARG A 84 -22.81 -4.66 -1.59
CA ARG A 84 -23.18 -5.16 -0.26
C ARG A 84 -24.57 -5.83 -0.30
N THR A 85 -24.67 -7.01 -0.88
CA THR A 85 -25.85 -7.89 -0.76
C THR A 85 -25.59 -8.84 0.38
N GLN A 86 -25.69 -8.34 1.61
CA GLN A 86 -25.79 -9.22 2.78
C GLN A 86 -26.56 -8.52 3.89
N GLY A 87 -27.84 -8.24 3.61
CA GLY A 87 -28.86 -8.29 4.65
C GLY A 87 -29.25 -9.76 4.83
N PRO A 88 -29.38 -10.28 6.06
CA PRO A 88 -29.92 -11.62 6.26
C PRO A 88 -31.33 -11.67 5.66
N ASP A 89 -31.57 -12.67 4.81
CA ASP A 89 -32.89 -13.02 4.30
C ASP A 89 -33.90 -13.03 5.47
N PRO A 90 -35.03 -12.30 5.39
CA PRO A 90 -36.10 -12.51 6.35
C PRO A 90 -36.57 -13.96 6.16
N VAL A 91 -36.38 -14.78 7.18
CA VAL A 91 -37.02 -16.09 7.28
C VAL A 91 -38.53 -15.88 7.24
N GLU A 92 -39.10 -15.95 6.04
CA GLU A 92 -40.55 -16.07 5.86
C GLU A 92 -40.98 -17.41 6.44
N GLY A 93 -42.06 -17.34 7.21
CA GLY A 93 -42.40 -18.31 8.21
C GLY A 93 -42.75 -19.69 7.69
N ARG A 94 -42.64 -20.66 8.59
CA ARG A 94 -43.54 -21.81 8.64
C ARG A 94 -43.75 -22.25 10.08
#